data_AF-A0A1I2M9Y8-F1
#
_entry.id   AF-A0A1I2M9Y8-F1
#
_cell.length_a   1.000
_cell.length_b   1.000
_cell.length_c   1.000
_cell.angle_alpha   90.00
_cell.angle_beta   90.00
_cell.angle_gamma   90.00
#
_symmetry.space_group_name_H-M   'P 1'
#
loop_
_entity.id
_entity.type
_entity.pdbx_description
1 polymer ?
#
loop_
_entity_poly.entity_id
_entity_poly.type
_entity_poly.pdbx_seq_one_letter_code
_entity_poly.pdbx_strand_id
1 'polypeptide(L)'
;MTKSRRTFVLRRGTAAAVACAALLLAGCDGAAGVELSKDWSGVEVFVLSRVDDLTTVVGVDPVARVGKPLAVVPTQSDDDEVRSPQIVRLTTGEWIINIPKKDGRPSALYRIDTGGHSLERVGTVEAERALVPVGAVVAALSTAAASTAGKAEALMYDPATWKSDRAVALPTDPGLAAGGTDDLCTATADGAGSKVTVVPVGAGRAPTTTTIAQLQVQALTCDGDRVAVAGGTATGEGAGEGVRLTTVDGADVVTTAAGRVDRIAATKDALTVVVSSPAGVRVSTLRRSDGKVAGTVDLTGIDGATGLHQVTKGWLLTSGGTAAVVSPETGKAETFTLPGQLLSAD
;
A
#
# COMPACT_ATOMS: atom_id res chain seq x y z
N MET A 1 23.34 61.58 42.11
CA MET A 1 23.32 63.05 41.99
C MET A 1 22.52 63.43 40.76
N THR A 2 21.59 64.39 40.93
CA THR A 2 21.01 65.30 39.90
C THR A 2 20.26 64.69 38.72
N LYS A 3 19.10 65.16 38.26
CA LYS A 3 18.13 66.22 38.63
C LYS A 3 17.00 66.03 37.60
N SER A 4 15.74 65.87 38.00
CA SER A 4 14.74 66.95 38.06
C SER A 4 13.99 67.26 36.75
N ARG A 5 12.71 66.87 36.75
CA ARG A 5 11.48 67.64 36.41
C ARG A 5 11.38 68.34 35.04
N ARG A 6 10.27 68.12 34.32
CA ARG A 6 9.06 68.97 34.40
C ARG A 6 7.91 68.45 33.54
N THR A 7 6.73 68.61 34.13
CA THR A 7 5.35 68.42 33.68
C THR A 7 4.97 69.38 32.55
N PHE A 8 4.14 68.95 31.59
CA PHE A 8 3.18 69.83 30.90
C PHE A 8 1.90 69.09 30.48
N VAL A 9 0.86 69.89 30.27
CA VAL A 9 -0.57 69.66 30.56
C VAL A 9 -1.39 69.11 29.38
N LEU A 10 -2.50 68.44 29.71
CA LEU A 10 -3.56 67.86 28.86
C LEU A 10 -4.03 68.73 27.67
N ARG A 11 -4.38 68.07 26.56
CA ARG A 11 -5.62 68.37 25.80
C ARG A 11 -6.29 67.10 25.28
N ARG A 12 -7.60 67.07 25.50
CA ARG A 12 -8.58 66.03 25.13
C ARG A 12 -8.75 65.96 23.60
N GLY A 13 -8.80 64.74 23.08
CA GLY A 13 -9.33 64.40 21.76
C GLY A 13 -10.03 63.05 21.88
N THR A 14 -11.35 63.07 21.79
CA THR A 14 -12.26 61.91 21.83
C THR A 14 -12.11 61.03 20.59
N ALA A 15 -11.91 59.72 20.76
CA ALA A 15 -12.46 58.70 19.87
C ALA A 15 -12.43 57.31 20.55
N ALA A 16 -13.62 56.80 20.85
CA ALA A 16 -14.07 55.41 21.01
C ALA A 16 -13.13 54.36 21.64
N ALA A 17 -13.53 53.89 22.81
CA ALA A 17 -13.20 52.56 23.31
C ALA A 17 -14.04 51.49 22.58
N VAL A 18 -13.40 50.41 22.14
CA VAL A 18 -13.96 49.06 22.24
C VAL A 18 -12.86 48.17 22.78
N ALA A 19 -13.19 47.53 23.90
CA ALA A 19 -12.32 46.69 24.70
C ALA A 19 -12.35 45.23 24.23
N CYS A 20 -11.34 44.49 24.66
CA CYS A 20 -11.33 43.05 24.95
C CYS A 20 -11.83 42.09 23.87
N ALA A 21 -10.90 41.36 23.26
CA ALA A 21 -10.78 39.90 23.40
C ALA A 21 -9.79 39.38 22.34
N ALA A 22 -8.56 39.08 22.74
CA ALA A 22 -7.67 38.26 21.95
C ALA A 22 -7.31 37.00 22.74
N LEU A 23 -8.13 35.98 22.48
CA LEU A 23 -7.77 34.56 22.33
C LEU A 23 -7.23 33.82 23.56
N LEU A 24 -8.19 33.29 24.34
CA LEU A 24 -8.09 31.94 24.88
C LEU A 24 -9.21 31.08 24.26
N LEU A 25 -8.85 30.22 23.31
CA LEU A 25 -9.53 28.95 22.96
C LEU A 25 -8.40 28.01 22.54
N ALA A 26 -7.86 27.12 23.38
CA ALA A 26 -8.47 25.88 23.89
C ALA A 26 -9.08 25.03 22.76
N GLY A 27 -8.38 23.94 22.42
CA GLY A 27 -8.92 22.76 21.74
C GLY A 27 -9.34 22.91 20.27
N CYS A 28 -8.40 22.76 19.34
CA CYS A 28 -8.74 22.29 17.99
C CYS A 28 -8.85 20.75 18.01
N ASP A 29 -9.79 20.23 18.81
CA ASP A 29 -10.33 18.88 18.58
C ASP A 29 -11.28 19.03 17.39
N GLY A 30 -10.84 18.56 16.22
CA GLY A 30 -11.59 18.62 14.96
C GLY A 30 -10.83 19.32 13.84
N ALA A 31 -9.61 18.86 13.54
CA ALA A 31 -9.03 19.14 12.23
C ALA A 31 -9.87 18.42 11.17
N ALA A 32 -10.63 19.21 10.40
CA ALA A 32 -11.22 18.87 9.11
C ALA A 32 -12.24 17.71 9.08
N GLY A 33 -13.53 18.03 9.19
CA GLY A 33 -14.67 17.31 8.59
C GLY A 33 -15.01 15.88 9.04
N VAL A 34 -14.01 15.06 9.34
CA VAL A 34 -14.11 13.63 9.62
C VAL A 34 -14.10 13.39 11.12
N GLU A 35 -15.07 12.60 11.60
CA GLU A 35 -15.07 12.13 12.97
C GLU A 35 -14.02 11.02 13.15
N LEU A 36 -12.91 11.35 13.79
CA LEU A 36 -11.83 10.41 14.07
C LEU A 36 -12.11 9.61 15.35
N SER A 37 -11.91 8.30 15.27
CA SER A 37 -11.97 7.43 16.44
C SER A 37 -10.72 7.57 17.30
N LYS A 38 -10.92 7.65 18.62
CA LYS A 38 -9.84 7.58 19.62
C LYS A 38 -9.46 6.14 19.96
N ASP A 39 -10.19 5.16 19.44
CA ASP A 39 -10.01 3.74 19.75
C ASP A 39 -9.28 3.01 18.62
N TRP A 40 -7.98 2.81 18.85
CA TRP A 40 -7.07 2.10 17.97
C TRP A 40 -6.94 0.61 18.32
N SER A 41 -7.63 0.15 19.36
CA SER A 41 -7.54 -1.24 19.81
C SER A 41 -8.09 -2.21 18.77
N GLY A 42 -7.46 -3.39 18.67
CA GLY A 42 -7.87 -4.46 17.75
C GLY A 42 -7.50 -4.24 16.28
N VAL A 43 -6.90 -3.10 15.92
CA VAL A 43 -6.50 -2.82 14.54
C VAL A 43 -5.32 -3.70 14.12
N GLU A 44 -5.51 -4.49 13.06
CA GLU A 44 -4.47 -5.34 12.49
C GLU A 44 -3.94 -4.81 11.15
N VAL A 45 -4.78 -4.07 10.40
CA VAL A 45 -4.47 -3.57 9.05
C VAL A 45 -4.86 -2.10 8.95
N PHE A 46 -4.02 -1.32 8.29
CA PHE A 46 -4.30 0.08 7.96
C PHE A 46 -4.48 0.22 6.45
N VAL A 47 -5.46 1.01 6.06
CA VAL A 47 -5.77 1.33 4.67
C VAL A 47 -5.99 2.83 4.49
N LEU A 48 -5.82 3.33 3.26
CA LEU A 48 -6.14 4.72 2.92
C LEU A 48 -7.50 4.78 2.24
N SER A 49 -8.36 5.67 2.75
CA SER A 49 -9.72 5.86 2.25
C SER A 49 -10.02 7.35 2.11
N ARG A 50 -10.87 7.69 1.14
CA ARG A 50 -11.47 9.03 1.05
C ARG A 50 -12.74 9.06 1.90
N VAL A 51 -12.66 9.78 3.02
CA VAL A 51 -13.77 10.00 3.97
C VAL A 51 -14.02 11.50 3.99
N ASP A 52 -15.24 11.92 3.62
CA ASP A 52 -15.63 13.34 3.54
C ASP A 52 -14.60 14.20 2.77
N ASP A 53 -14.20 13.72 1.59
CA ASP A 53 -13.21 14.33 0.68
C ASP A 53 -11.77 14.42 1.22
N LEU A 54 -11.48 13.84 2.39
CA LEU A 54 -10.15 13.80 2.98
C LEU A 54 -9.52 12.41 2.88
N THR A 55 -8.24 12.37 2.52
CA THR A 55 -7.43 11.15 2.62
C THR A 55 -7.24 10.81 4.09
N THR A 56 -7.77 9.66 4.49
CA THR A 56 -7.86 9.23 5.88
C THR A 56 -7.29 7.83 6.04
N VAL A 57 -6.48 7.65 7.09
CA VAL A 57 -6.05 6.34 7.56
C VAL A 57 -7.21 5.69 8.27
N VAL A 58 -7.67 4.56 7.74
CA VAL A 58 -8.68 3.71 8.35
C VAL A 58 -7.99 2.50 8.97
N GLY A 59 -8.16 2.31 10.27
CA GLY A 59 -7.77 1.08 10.95
C GLY A 59 -8.86 0.03 10.84
N VAL A 60 -8.48 -1.18 10.46
CA VAL A 60 -9.39 -2.32 10.30
C VAL A 60 -9.16 -3.32 11.42
N ASP A 61 -10.20 -3.55 12.21
CA ASP A 61 -10.27 -4.63 13.19
C ASP A 61 -11.03 -5.82 12.54
N PRO A 62 -10.32 -6.87 12.10
CA PRO A 62 -10.94 -8.04 11.48
C PRO A 62 -11.74 -8.89 12.47
N VAL A 63 -11.48 -8.80 13.77
CA VAL A 63 -12.17 -9.59 14.80
C VAL A 63 -13.52 -8.96 15.13
N ALA A 64 -13.53 -7.65 15.36
CA ALA A 64 -14.75 -6.88 15.58
C ALA A 64 -15.51 -6.57 14.28
N ARG A 65 -14.86 -6.77 13.11
CA ARG A 65 -15.43 -6.53 11.77
C ARG A 65 -15.86 -5.07 11.59
N VAL A 66 -14.94 -4.17 11.93
CA VAL A 66 -15.17 -2.72 11.85
C VAL A 66 -13.95 -2.01 11.28
N GLY A 67 -14.19 -1.03 10.42
CA GLY A 67 -13.22 -0.02 10.03
C GLY A 67 -13.46 1.27 10.80
N LYS A 68 -12.40 1.93 11.28
CA LYS A 68 -12.49 3.19 12.01
C LYS A 68 -11.62 4.25 11.33
N PRO A 69 -12.11 5.47 11.05
CA PRO A 69 -11.24 6.58 10.68
C PRO A 69 -10.34 6.92 11.87
N LEU A 70 -9.02 6.91 11.70
CA LEU A 70 -8.07 7.06 12.81
C LEU A 70 -7.24 8.33 12.72
N ALA A 71 -6.80 8.70 11.53
CA ALA A 71 -6.02 9.91 11.31
C ALA A 71 -6.23 10.46 9.90
N VAL A 72 -6.34 11.78 9.78
CA VAL A 72 -6.31 12.46 8.48
C VAL A 72 -4.86 12.58 8.02
N VAL A 73 -4.59 12.18 6.78
CA VAL A 73 -3.28 12.37 6.15
C VAL A 73 -3.08 13.86 5.89
N PRO A 74 -1.96 14.47 6.33
CA PRO A 74 -1.72 15.89 6.12
C PRO A 74 -1.64 16.21 4.62
N THR A 75 -2.58 17.04 4.14
CA THR A 75 -2.59 17.53 2.77
C THR A 75 -1.80 18.84 2.66
N GLN A 76 -1.11 19.01 1.54
CA GLN A 76 -0.34 20.21 1.21
C GLN A 76 -0.72 20.64 -0.21
N SER A 77 -0.67 21.96 -0.49
CA SER A 77 -1.02 22.51 -1.82
C SER A 77 -0.20 21.94 -2.99
N ASP A 78 0.87 21.27 -2.62
CA ASP A 78 1.95 20.81 -3.45
C ASP A 78 1.94 19.28 -3.64
N ASP A 79 0.95 18.61 -3.04
CA ASP A 79 0.61 17.22 -3.27
C ASP A 79 0.15 16.99 -4.70
N ASP A 80 0.54 15.85 -5.27
CA ASP A 80 0.08 15.39 -6.56
C ASP A 80 -1.33 14.82 -6.46
N GLU A 81 -2.27 15.42 -7.19
CA GLU A 81 -3.67 14.98 -7.20
C GLU A 81 -3.93 13.87 -8.23
N VAL A 82 -2.99 13.65 -9.15
CA VAL A 82 -3.07 12.61 -10.17
C VAL A 82 -2.59 11.27 -9.60
N ARG A 83 -1.55 11.30 -8.75
CA ARG A 83 -0.97 10.10 -8.14
C ARG A 83 -1.53 9.85 -6.75
N SER A 84 -2.12 8.66 -6.57
CA SER A 84 -2.66 8.24 -5.28
C SER A 84 -1.55 8.05 -4.24
N PRO A 85 -1.78 8.51 -2.99
CA PRO A 85 -1.00 8.10 -1.83
C PRO A 85 -0.87 6.58 -1.72
N GLN A 86 0.33 6.11 -1.37
CA GLN A 86 0.60 4.69 -1.12
C GLN A 86 0.70 4.43 0.38
N ILE A 87 0.22 3.28 0.83
CA ILE A 87 0.46 2.76 2.18
C ILE A 87 1.13 1.39 2.10
N VAL A 88 2.24 1.21 2.83
CA VAL A 88 3.02 -0.03 2.84
C VAL A 88 3.32 -0.46 4.27
N ARG A 89 3.33 -1.76 4.51
CA ARG A 89 3.78 -2.35 5.78
C ARG A 89 5.20 -2.85 5.62
N LEU A 90 6.12 -2.30 6.42
CA LEU A 90 7.50 -2.75 6.47
C LEU A 90 7.61 -4.13 7.10
N THR A 91 8.73 -4.81 6.88
CA THR A 91 9.03 -6.11 7.52
C THR A 91 9.17 -6.00 9.04
N THR A 92 9.52 -4.81 9.55
CA THR A 92 9.52 -4.47 10.99
C THR A 92 8.10 -4.40 11.57
N GLY A 93 7.07 -4.42 10.73
CA GLY A 93 5.67 -4.29 11.11
C GLY A 93 5.15 -2.85 11.12
N GLU A 94 6.04 -1.86 10.97
CA GLU A 94 5.69 -0.44 10.86
C GLU A 94 4.93 -0.15 9.55
N TRP A 95 4.01 0.80 9.59
CA TRP A 95 3.25 1.24 8.42
C TRP A 95 3.71 2.63 7.99
N ILE A 96 4.01 2.74 6.69
CA ILE A 96 4.50 3.97 6.06
C ILE A 96 3.52 4.40 4.98
N ILE A 97 3.23 5.70 4.96
CA ILE A 97 2.42 6.36 3.96
C ILE A 97 3.35 7.24 3.13
N ASN A 98 3.30 7.07 1.80
CA ASN A 98 4.00 7.88 0.83
C ASN A 98 3.02 8.82 0.13
N ILE A 99 3.30 10.12 0.19
CA ILE A 99 2.50 11.18 -0.43
C ILE A 99 3.27 11.77 -1.62
N PRO A 100 2.90 11.44 -2.86
CA PRO A 100 3.53 11.98 -4.06
C PRO A 100 3.37 13.51 -4.14
N LYS A 101 4.42 14.20 -4.63
CA LYS A 101 4.43 15.66 -4.81
C LYS A 101 4.45 16.06 -6.28
N LYS A 102 3.89 17.23 -6.57
CA LYS A 102 3.89 17.85 -7.91
C LYS A 102 5.29 18.24 -8.36
N ASP A 103 5.46 18.32 -9.68
CA ASP A 103 6.63 18.92 -10.36
C ASP A 103 7.97 18.23 -10.04
N GLY A 104 7.95 16.91 -9.87
CA GLY A 104 9.16 16.12 -9.62
C GLY A 104 9.77 16.34 -8.23
N ARG A 105 9.01 16.88 -7.27
CA ARG A 105 9.48 17.05 -5.90
C ARG A 105 9.50 15.73 -5.13
N PRO A 106 10.40 15.59 -4.13
CA PRO A 106 10.44 14.41 -3.28
C PRO A 106 9.10 14.15 -2.58
N SER A 107 8.66 12.90 -2.62
CA SER A 107 7.44 12.46 -1.95
C SER A 107 7.62 12.53 -0.42
N ALA A 108 6.58 12.92 0.31
CA ALA A 108 6.62 13.00 1.77
C ALA A 108 6.26 11.67 2.41
N LEU A 109 7.01 11.28 3.46
CA LEU A 109 6.76 10.05 4.18
C LEU A 109 6.20 10.30 5.58
N TYR A 110 5.16 9.55 5.92
CA TYR A 110 4.57 9.52 7.26
C TYR A 110 4.54 8.10 7.81
N ARG A 111 4.93 7.94 9.07
CA ARG A 111 4.74 6.70 9.84
C ARG A 111 3.43 6.77 10.62
N ILE A 112 2.71 5.65 10.66
CA ILE A 112 1.60 5.47 11.59
C ILE A 112 2.17 5.15 12.97
N ASP A 113 2.07 6.11 13.91
CA ASP A 113 2.43 5.89 15.31
C ASP A 113 1.23 5.32 16.06
N THR A 114 1.23 3.99 16.22
CA THR A 114 0.17 3.27 16.93
C THR A 114 0.21 3.47 18.44
N GLY A 115 1.32 3.94 19.01
CA GLY A 115 1.43 4.24 20.45
C GLY A 115 0.98 5.66 20.79
N GLY A 116 1.32 6.62 19.93
CA GLY A 116 0.89 8.02 20.03
C GLY A 116 -0.43 8.34 19.33
N HIS A 117 -1.05 7.36 18.65
CA HIS A 117 -2.30 7.51 17.90
C HIS A 117 -2.26 8.65 16.88
N SER A 118 -1.19 8.74 16.10
CA SER A 118 -0.95 9.87 15.20
C SER A 118 -0.17 9.49 13.94
N LEU A 119 0.06 10.48 13.06
CA LEU A 119 0.95 10.37 11.91
C LEU A 119 2.20 11.21 12.15
N GLU A 120 3.36 10.58 12.06
CA GLU A 120 4.66 11.22 12.26
C GLU A 120 5.37 11.37 10.92
N ARG A 121 5.83 12.58 10.58
CA ARG A 121 6.64 12.78 9.37
C ARG A 121 8.05 12.24 9.59
N VAL A 122 8.46 11.24 8.81
CA VAL A 122 9.73 10.53 9.00
C VAL A 122 10.79 10.84 7.94
N GLY A 123 10.40 11.41 6.80
CA GLY A 123 11.36 11.75 5.76
C GLY A 123 10.74 12.07 4.42
N THR A 124 11.55 11.88 3.38
CA THR A 124 11.15 12.02 1.98
C THR A 124 11.87 10.98 1.13
N VAL A 125 11.26 10.58 0.03
CA VAL A 125 11.89 9.78 -1.03
C VAL A 125 11.88 10.56 -2.33
N GLU A 126 12.76 10.21 -3.27
CA GLU A 126 12.72 10.80 -4.61
C GLU A 126 11.33 10.71 -5.25
N ALA A 127 11.06 11.64 -6.17
CA ALA A 127 9.78 11.70 -6.88
C ALA A 127 9.54 10.46 -7.73
N GLU A 128 8.26 10.18 -8.00
CA GLU A 128 7.84 9.18 -8.99
C GLU A 128 8.28 7.75 -8.66
N ARG A 129 8.45 7.45 -7.36
CA ARG A 129 8.85 6.13 -6.90
C ARG A 129 7.71 5.37 -6.22
N ALA A 130 7.49 4.13 -6.62
CA ALA A 130 6.66 3.18 -5.88
C ALA A 130 7.51 2.51 -4.78
N LEU A 131 7.00 2.45 -3.55
CA LEU A 131 7.71 1.82 -2.44
C LEU A 131 7.38 0.34 -2.35
N VAL A 132 8.41 -0.49 -2.24
CA VAL A 132 8.31 -1.93 -2.04
C VAL A 132 9.20 -2.33 -0.86
N PRO A 133 8.64 -2.77 0.28
CA PRO A 133 9.42 -3.30 1.39
C PRO A 133 10.18 -4.56 0.96
N VAL A 134 11.50 -4.62 1.18
CA VAL A 134 12.35 -5.78 0.86
C VAL A 134 13.29 -6.06 2.03
N GLY A 135 13.01 -7.10 2.81
CA GLY A 135 13.81 -7.41 3.99
C GLY A 135 13.94 -6.21 4.92
N ALA A 136 15.17 -5.88 5.30
CA ALA A 136 15.45 -4.74 6.18
C ALA A 136 15.47 -3.37 5.47
N VAL A 137 15.23 -3.31 4.16
CA VAL A 137 15.27 -2.06 3.38
C VAL A 137 13.94 -1.80 2.67
N VAL A 138 13.80 -0.61 2.10
CA VAL A 138 12.68 -0.25 1.22
C VAL A 138 13.23 0.08 -0.16
N ALA A 139 12.78 -0.64 -1.18
CA ALA A 139 13.08 -0.34 -2.57
C ALA A 139 12.11 0.72 -3.09
N ALA A 140 12.63 1.85 -3.56
CA ALA A 140 11.87 2.89 -4.25
C ALA A 140 12.11 2.76 -5.76
N LEU A 141 11.12 2.23 -6.47
CA LEU A 141 11.22 1.82 -7.88
C LEU A 141 10.92 2.97 -8.81
N SER A 142 11.71 3.14 -9.88
CA SER A 142 11.33 3.97 -11.03
C SER A 142 11.41 3.19 -12.33
N THR A 143 10.62 3.64 -13.30
CA THR A 143 10.83 3.32 -14.71
C THR A 143 12.00 4.12 -15.28
N ALA A 144 12.47 3.75 -16.47
CA ALA A 144 13.47 4.48 -17.23
C ALA A 144 13.01 5.91 -17.57
N ALA A 145 11.72 6.11 -17.78
CA ALA A 145 11.14 7.44 -18.08
C ALA A 145 11.17 8.38 -16.87
N ALA A 146 11.01 7.83 -15.66
CA ALA A 146 10.99 8.60 -14.41
C ALA A 146 12.38 8.74 -13.77
N SER A 147 13.35 7.88 -14.12
CA SER A 147 14.70 7.93 -13.57
C SER A 147 15.56 9.03 -14.21
N THR A 148 16.34 9.73 -13.40
CA THR A 148 17.38 10.66 -13.86
C THR A 148 18.54 9.96 -14.58
N ALA A 149 18.73 8.66 -14.36
CA ALA A 149 19.73 7.83 -15.04
C ALA A 149 19.25 7.32 -16.42
N GLY A 150 17.98 7.56 -16.78
CA GLY A 150 17.38 7.10 -18.03
C GLY A 150 17.25 5.57 -18.13
N LYS A 151 17.23 4.88 -16.98
CA LYS A 151 17.11 3.41 -16.87
C LYS A 151 16.22 3.04 -15.69
N ALA A 152 15.53 1.91 -15.79
CA ALA A 152 14.77 1.36 -14.68
C ALA A 152 15.71 1.05 -13.50
N GLU A 153 15.36 1.48 -12.31
CA GLU A 153 16.20 1.30 -11.12
C GLU A 153 15.36 1.24 -9.83
N ALA A 154 15.97 0.70 -8.80
CA ALA A 154 15.46 0.67 -7.43
C ALA A 154 16.47 1.36 -6.50
N LEU A 155 16.06 2.46 -5.87
CA LEU A 155 16.85 3.07 -4.80
C LEU A 155 16.57 2.36 -3.49
N MET A 156 17.61 1.90 -2.80
CA MET A 156 17.48 1.17 -1.54
C MET A 156 17.58 2.13 -0.37
N TYR A 157 16.48 2.32 0.34
CA TYR A 157 16.37 3.18 1.51
C TYR A 157 16.51 2.38 2.80
N ASP A 158 17.29 2.91 3.74
CA ASP A 158 17.25 2.50 5.14
C ASP A 158 15.99 3.08 5.82
N PRO A 159 15.04 2.26 6.29
CA PRO A 159 13.81 2.75 6.91
C PRO A 159 14.02 3.51 8.23
N ALA A 160 15.18 3.37 8.89
CA ALA A 160 15.49 4.11 10.10
C ALA A 160 15.87 5.57 9.81
N THR A 161 16.49 5.84 8.67
CA THR A 161 17.03 7.17 8.33
C THR A 161 16.41 7.79 7.08
N TRP A 162 15.69 7.00 6.29
CA TRP A 162 15.16 7.36 4.96
C TRP A 162 16.22 7.97 4.04
N LYS A 163 17.45 7.48 4.16
CA LYS A 163 18.53 7.79 3.22
C LYS A 163 18.75 6.58 2.32
N SER A 164 18.94 6.86 1.02
CA SER A 164 19.38 5.85 0.07
C SER A 164 20.90 5.71 0.12
N ASP A 165 21.41 4.48 0.19
CA ASP A 165 22.85 4.22 0.14
C ASP A 165 23.32 3.64 -1.21
N ARG A 166 22.40 3.12 -2.02
CA ARG A 166 22.69 2.53 -3.33
C ARG A 166 21.48 2.53 -4.26
N ALA A 167 21.78 2.49 -5.55
CA ALA A 167 20.84 2.21 -6.62
C ALA A 167 21.10 0.81 -7.19
N VAL A 168 20.05 0.06 -7.49
CA VAL A 168 20.10 -1.24 -8.16
C VAL A 168 19.44 -1.12 -9.51
N ALA A 169 20.19 -1.41 -10.58
CA ALA A 169 19.66 -1.40 -11.94
C ALA A 169 18.65 -2.54 -12.12
N LEU A 170 17.48 -2.20 -12.68
CA LEU A 170 16.47 -3.19 -13.06
C LEU A 170 16.65 -3.56 -14.54
N PRO A 171 16.61 -4.86 -14.91
CA PRO A 171 16.74 -5.27 -16.30
C PRO A 171 15.64 -4.74 -17.24
N THR A 172 14.46 -4.45 -16.69
CA THR A 172 13.29 -3.97 -17.44
C THR A 172 12.47 -3.01 -16.59
N ASP A 173 11.65 -2.17 -17.22
CA ASP A 173 10.65 -1.36 -16.52
C ASP A 173 9.64 -2.25 -15.78
N PRO A 174 9.47 -2.08 -14.46
CA PRO A 174 8.54 -2.89 -13.68
C PRO A 174 7.10 -2.46 -13.96
N GLY A 175 6.24 -3.41 -14.35
CA GLY A 175 4.78 -3.23 -14.37
C GLY A 175 4.12 -3.68 -13.06
N LEU A 176 4.74 -4.64 -12.37
CA LEU A 176 4.39 -5.09 -11.03
C LEU A 176 5.67 -5.30 -10.22
N ALA A 177 5.57 -5.14 -8.90
CA ALA A 177 6.68 -5.43 -8.00
C ALA A 177 6.22 -5.96 -6.64
N ALA A 178 7.04 -6.80 -6.04
CA ALA A 178 6.86 -7.32 -4.70
C ALA A 178 8.23 -7.58 -4.06
N GLY A 179 8.34 -7.43 -2.74
CA GLY A 179 9.57 -7.66 -2.02
C GLY A 179 9.49 -8.88 -1.12
N GLY A 180 10.57 -9.66 -1.10
CA GLY A 180 10.79 -10.77 -0.18
C GLY A 180 11.80 -10.41 0.91
N THR A 181 12.44 -11.41 1.50
CA THR A 181 13.44 -11.21 2.57
C THR A 181 14.72 -10.58 2.05
N ASP A 182 15.22 -11.01 0.88
CA ASP A 182 16.50 -10.52 0.34
C ASP A 182 16.42 -10.14 -1.15
N ASP A 183 15.24 -10.29 -1.74
CA ASP A 183 15.01 -10.23 -3.17
C ASP A 183 13.83 -9.31 -3.49
N LEU A 184 14.01 -8.47 -4.52
CA LEU A 184 12.97 -7.68 -5.15
C LEU A 184 12.50 -8.42 -6.40
N CYS A 185 11.25 -8.81 -6.44
CA CYS A 185 10.65 -9.40 -7.63
C CYS A 185 9.94 -8.32 -8.45
N THR A 186 10.13 -8.33 -9.77
CA THR A 186 9.38 -7.49 -10.71
C THR A 186 8.78 -8.34 -11.82
N ALA A 187 7.66 -7.88 -12.39
CA ALA A 187 7.10 -8.47 -13.59
C ALA A 187 6.79 -7.38 -14.63
N THR A 188 6.97 -7.71 -15.90
CA THR A 188 6.67 -6.82 -17.02
C THR A 188 6.10 -7.62 -18.18
N ALA A 189 5.23 -7.01 -18.98
CA ALA A 189 4.66 -7.65 -20.15
C ALA A 189 5.74 -7.88 -21.21
N ASP A 190 5.69 -9.04 -21.88
CA ASP A 190 6.65 -9.42 -22.92
C ASP A 190 5.92 -10.14 -24.07
N GLY A 191 5.40 -9.35 -25.01
CA GLY A 191 4.56 -9.87 -26.10
C GLY A 191 3.31 -10.57 -25.56
N ALA A 192 3.14 -11.87 -25.91
CA ALA A 192 2.04 -12.68 -25.41
C ALA A 192 2.27 -13.27 -24.00
N GLY A 193 3.46 -13.09 -23.42
CA GLY A 193 3.82 -13.57 -22.09
C GLY A 193 4.25 -12.44 -21.15
N SER A 194 4.99 -12.81 -20.12
CA SER A 194 5.57 -11.88 -19.15
C SER A 194 7.02 -12.26 -18.82
N LYS A 195 7.85 -11.26 -18.55
CA LYS A 195 9.16 -11.45 -17.92
C LYS A 195 9.05 -11.20 -16.43
N VAL A 196 9.46 -12.18 -15.63
CA VAL A 196 9.56 -12.07 -14.18
C VAL A 196 11.03 -12.02 -13.81
N THR A 197 11.45 -10.98 -13.11
CA THR A 197 12.84 -10.81 -12.68
C THR A 197 12.91 -10.83 -11.17
N VAL A 198 13.85 -11.61 -10.64
CA VAL A 198 14.22 -11.59 -9.23
C VAL A 198 15.56 -10.86 -9.12
N VAL A 199 15.56 -9.75 -8.39
CA VAL A 199 16.69 -8.85 -8.21
C VAL A 199 17.19 -8.96 -6.77
N PRO A 200 18.36 -9.57 -6.53
CA PRO A 200 18.97 -9.61 -5.21
C PRO A 200 19.29 -8.22 -4.70
N VAL A 201 18.87 -7.91 -3.48
CA VAL A 201 19.13 -6.61 -2.85
C VAL A 201 20.46 -6.62 -2.07
N GLY A 202 20.96 -7.80 -1.72
CA GLY A 202 22.30 -8.04 -1.17
C GLY A 202 23.39 -8.16 -2.25
N ALA A 203 24.65 -7.92 -1.85
CA ALA A 203 25.78 -7.97 -2.78
C ALA A 203 26.08 -9.39 -3.31
N GLY A 204 26.56 -9.48 -4.55
CA GLY A 204 27.22 -10.67 -5.10
C GLY A 204 26.35 -11.68 -5.83
N ARG A 205 25.03 -11.49 -5.90
CA ARG A 205 24.13 -12.31 -6.74
C ARG A 205 23.63 -11.50 -7.94
N ALA A 206 23.68 -12.10 -9.13
CA ALA A 206 23.13 -11.50 -10.33
C ALA A 206 21.60 -11.64 -10.36
N PRO A 207 20.86 -10.69 -10.96
CA PRO A 207 19.44 -10.87 -11.21
C PRO A 207 19.16 -12.11 -12.07
N THR A 208 18.08 -12.80 -11.77
CA THR A 208 17.57 -13.91 -12.59
C THR A 208 16.27 -13.51 -13.26
N THR A 209 16.13 -13.77 -14.55
CA THR A 209 14.92 -13.46 -15.31
C THR A 209 14.34 -14.75 -15.89
N THR A 210 13.05 -14.96 -15.64
CA THR A 210 12.25 -16.05 -16.17
C THR A 210 11.21 -15.49 -17.13
N THR A 211 11.14 -16.03 -18.35
CA THR A 211 10.08 -15.70 -19.30
C THR A 211 8.95 -16.72 -19.17
N ILE A 212 7.76 -16.24 -18.83
CA ILE A 212 6.56 -17.08 -18.75
C ILE A 212 5.72 -16.83 -20.00
N ALA A 213 5.76 -17.79 -20.91
CA ALA A 213 5.01 -17.73 -22.16
C ALA A 213 3.49 -17.80 -21.92
N GLN A 214 2.72 -17.09 -22.75
CA GLN A 214 1.25 -17.13 -22.80
C GLN A 214 0.52 -16.75 -21.50
N LEU A 215 1.23 -16.16 -20.54
CA LEU A 215 0.65 -15.63 -19.30
C LEU A 215 0.84 -14.13 -19.24
N GLN A 216 -0.26 -13.40 -19.08
CA GLN A 216 -0.22 -12.01 -18.68
C GLN A 216 -0.28 -11.95 -17.16
N VAL A 217 0.86 -11.68 -16.52
CA VAL A 217 0.93 -11.60 -15.06
C VAL A 217 0.14 -10.38 -14.59
N GLN A 218 -0.81 -10.62 -13.68
CA GLN A 218 -1.71 -9.62 -13.12
C GLN A 218 -1.48 -9.40 -11.62
N ALA A 219 -0.90 -10.39 -10.93
CA ALA A 219 -0.50 -10.27 -9.55
C ALA A 219 0.83 -11.01 -9.31
N LEU A 220 1.64 -10.47 -8.39
CA LEU A 220 2.98 -10.94 -8.06
C LEU A 220 3.18 -10.91 -6.55
N THR A 221 3.83 -11.92 -6.01
CA THR A 221 4.35 -11.93 -4.64
C THR A 221 5.75 -12.54 -4.63
N CYS A 222 6.56 -12.10 -3.67
CA CYS A 222 7.97 -12.46 -3.56
C CYS A 222 8.18 -12.96 -2.13
N ASP A 223 8.35 -14.27 -1.94
CA ASP A 223 8.56 -14.87 -0.63
C ASP A 223 9.94 -15.52 -0.61
N GLY A 224 10.92 -14.79 -0.05
CA GLY A 224 12.32 -15.24 -0.01
C GLY A 224 12.88 -15.60 -1.38
N ASP A 225 13.29 -16.85 -1.54
CA ASP A 225 13.90 -17.42 -2.76
C ASP A 225 12.89 -17.82 -3.84
N ARG A 226 11.58 -17.66 -3.58
CA ARG A 226 10.53 -18.17 -4.46
C ARG A 226 9.51 -17.11 -4.81
N VAL A 227 9.56 -16.70 -6.08
CA VAL A 227 8.57 -15.80 -6.68
C VAL A 227 7.31 -16.59 -7.03
N ALA A 228 6.15 -15.99 -6.77
CA ALA A 228 4.87 -16.51 -7.23
C ALA A 228 4.13 -15.44 -8.03
N VAL A 229 3.65 -15.84 -9.20
CA VAL A 229 2.87 -14.98 -10.10
C VAL A 229 1.52 -15.60 -10.40
N ALA A 230 0.56 -14.74 -10.70
CA ALA A 230 -0.75 -15.17 -11.11
C ALA A 230 -1.32 -14.32 -12.24
N GLY A 231 -2.07 -14.94 -13.14
CA GLY A 231 -2.67 -14.25 -14.28
C GLY A 231 -3.60 -15.11 -15.12
N GLY A 232 -4.22 -14.49 -16.10
CA GLY A 232 -5.01 -15.16 -17.13
C GLY A 232 -4.15 -15.58 -18.32
N THR A 233 -4.50 -16.70 -18.95
CA THR A 233 -3.86 -17.14 -20.21
C THR A 233 -4.28 -16.22 -21.35
N ALA A 234 -3.33 -15.79 -22.18
CA ALA A 234 -3.57 -14.85 -23.28
C ALA A 234 -4.58 -15.34 -24.33
N THR A 235 -4.80 -16.66 -24.44
CA THR A 235 -5.69 -17.27 -25.45
C THR A 235 -7.11 -17.52 -24.96
N GLY A 236 -7.43 -17.32 -23.68
CA GLY A 236 -8.73 -17.70 -23.10
C GLY A 236 -9.08 -19.19 -23.22
N GLU A 237 -8.15 -20.03 -23.72
CA GLU A 237 -8.35 -21.46 -23.92
C GLU A 237 -8.04 -22.22 -22.63
N GLY A 238 -8.97 -22.13 -21.68
CA GLY A 238 -9.04 -22.99 -20.51
C GLY A 238 -10.49 -23.38 -20.27
N ALA A 239 -10.93 -24.51 -20.83
CA ALA A 239 -12.28 -25.03 -20.61
C ALA A 239 -12.44 -25.73 -19.23
N GLY A 240 -11.81 -25.19 -18.19
CA GLY A 240 -11.89 -25.73 -16.83
C GLY A 240 -12.18 -24.62 -15.83
N GLU A 241 -13.18 -24.80 -14.98
CA GLU A 241 -13.39 -23.89 -13.85
C GLU A 241 -12.25 -24.05 -12.84
N GLY A 242 -11.51 -22.97 -12.58
CA GLY A 242 -10.61 -22.90 -11.42
C GLY A 242 -9.24 -22.32 -11.68
N VAL A 243 -8.47 -22.31 -10.60
CA VAL A 243 -7.06 -21.91 -10.55
C VAL A 243 -6.16 -23.14 -10.63
N ARG A 244 -5.06 -23.05 -11.35
CA ARG A 244 -4.06 -24.12 -11.48
C ARG A 244 -2.68 -23.60 -11.12
N LEU A 245 -1.96 -24.35 -10.29
CA LEU A 245 -0.56 -24.10 -9.98
C LEU A 245 0.36 -24.98 -10.85
N THR A 246 1.34 -24.36 -11.47
CA THR A 246 2.51 -25.01 -12.08
C THR A 246 3.80 -24.34 -11.62
N THR A 247 4.95 -24.93 -11.94
CA THR A 247 6.26 -24.33 -11.68
C THR A 247 6.99 -24.14 -12.99
N VAL A 248 7.57 -22.96 -13.20
CA VAL A 248 8.36 -22.60 -14.40
C VAL A 248 9.67 -21.98 -13.92
N ASP A 249 10.79 -22.64 -14.20
CA ASP A 249 12.14 -22.20 -13.80
C ASP A 249 12.24 -21.77 -12.32
N GLY A 250 11.58 -22.52 -11.44
CA GLY A 250 11.55 -22.26 -9.99
C GLY A 250 10.49 -21.25 -9.53
N ALA A 251 9.84 -20.52 -10.44
CA ALA A 251 8.72 -19.65 -10.13
C ALA A 251 7.41 -20.44 -9.99
N ASP A 252 6.61 -20.12 -8.97
CA ASP A 252 5.24 -20.61 -8.85
C ASP A 252 4.34 -19.80 -9.80
N VAL A 253 3.61 -20.50 -10.66
CA VAL A 253 2.75 -19.90 -11.68
C VAL A 253 1.32 -20.35 -11.47
N VAL A 254 0.46 -19.42 -11.05
CA VAL A 254 -0.98 -19.67 -10.93
C VAL A 254 -1.67 -19.14 -12.18
N THR A 255 -2.35 -20.01 -12.91
CA THR A 255 -3.22 -19.61 -14.01
C THR A 255 -4.67 -19.69 -13.60
N THR A 256 -5.46 -18.72 -14.06
CA THR A 256 -6.93 -18.80 -14.01
C THR A 256 -7.48 -18.97 -15.43
N ALA A 257 -8.50 -19.81 -15.56
CA ALA A 257 -9.22 -20.03 -16.81
C ALA A 257 -10.22 -18.90 -17.14
N ALA A 258 -10.73 -18.22 -16.11
CA ALA A 258 -11.70 -17.14 -16.25
C ALA A 258 -11.50 -16.08 -15.15
N GLY A 259 -11.93 -14.85 -15.44
CA GLY A 259 -11.78 -13.72 -14.53
C GLY A 259 -10.39 -13.09 -14.57
N ARG A 260 -10.23 -12.03 -13.77
CA ARG A 260 -9.00 -11.27 -13.58
C ARG A 260 -8.41 -11.65 -12.24
N VAL A 261 -7.11 -11.92 -12.18
CA VAL A 261 -6.44 -12.09 -10.88
C VAL A 261 -6.16 -10.72 -10.30
N ASP A 262 -6.67 -10.46 -9.10
CA ASP A 262 -6.47 -9.17 -8.42
C ASP A 262 -5.31 -9.22 -7.45
N ARG A 263 -5.17 -10.30 -6.67
CA ARG A 263 -4.13 -10.44 -5.64
C ARG A 263 -3.63 -11.87 -5.55
N ILE A 264 -2.36 -12.03 -5.20
CA ILE A 264 -1.76 -13.29 -4.76
C ILE A 264 -0.96 -13.02 -3.49
N ALA A 265 -1.07 -13.93 -2.54
CA ALA A 265 -0.20 -13.99 -1.37
C ALA A 265 0.43 -15.38 -1.29
N ALA A 266 1.65 -15.42 -0.78
CA ALA A 266 2.41 -16.63 -0.59
C ALA A 266 2.70 -16.84 0.89
N THR A 267 2.64 -18.10 1.29
CA THR A 267 3.29 -18.63 2.49
C THR A 267 4.21 -19.75 2.06
N LYS A 268 5.05 -20.25 2.98
CA LYS A 268 5.92 -21.40 2.72
C LYS A 268 5.19 -22.57 2.04
N ASP A 269 3.98 -22.90 2.49
CA ASP A 269 3.28 -24.13 2.10
C ASP A 269 2.08 -23.90 1.15
N ALA A 270 1.63 -22.66 0.99
CA ALA A 270 0.40 -22.36 0.25
C ALA A 270 0.44 -21.02 -0.48
N LEU A 271 -0.35 -20.93 -1.55
CA LEU A 271 -0.64 -19.71 -2.29
C LEU A 271 -2.12 -19.37 -2.14
N THR A 272 -2.44 -18.14 -1.76
CA THR A 272 -3.81 -17.64 -1.72
C THR A 272 -4.01 -16.64 -2.85
N VAL A 273 -4.99 -16.90 -3.70
CA VAL A 273 -5.23 -16.16 -4.94
C VAL A 273 -6.66 -15.62 -4.95
N VAL A 274 -6.79 -14.37 -5.37
CA VAL A 274 -8.06 -13.66 -5.50
C VAL A 274 -8.35 -13.46 -6.97
N VAL A 275 -9.45 -14.04 -7.44
CA VAL A 275 -9.91 -13.95 -8.83
C VAL A 275 -11.26 -13.26 -8.88
N SER A 276 -11.34 -12.20 -9.66
CA SER A 276 -12.53 -11.36 -9.80
C SER A 276 -13.22 -11.63 -11.13
N SER A 277 -14.55 -11.66 -11.07
CA SER A 277 -15.43 -11.93 -12.20
C SER A 277 -16.70 -11.09 -12.10
N PRO A 278 -17.53 -11.01 -13.15
CA PRO A 278 -18.83 -10.35 -13.06
C PRO A 278 -19.75 -10.91 -11.97
N ALA A 279 -19.54 -12.15 -11.52
CA ALA A 279 -20.33 -12.79 -10.46
C ALA A 279 -19.86 -12.40 -9.04
N GLY A 280 -18.66 -11.84 -8.91
CA GLY A 280 -18.04 -11.51 -7.63
C GLY A 280 -16.57 -11.90 -7.57
N VAL A 281 -16.06 -11.99 -6.35
CA VAL A 281 -14.68 -12.37 -6.04
C VAL A 281 -14.61 -13.80 -5.53
N ARG A 282 -13.69 -14.59 -6.07
CA ARG A 282 -13.33 -15.92 -5.57
C ARG A 282 -11.95 -15.87 -4.91
N VAL A 283 -11.87 -16.33 -3.66
CA VAL A 283 -10.60 -16.50 -2.95
C VAL A 283 -10.30 -18.00 -2.83
N SER A 284 -9.15 -18.43 -3.36
CA SER A 284 -8.75 -19.84 -3.33
C SER A 284 -7.36 -20.00 -2.72
N THR A 285 -7.21 -20.98 -1.84
CA THR A 285 -5.90 -21.40 -1.32
C THR A 285 -5.45 -22.66 -2.06
N LEU A 286 -4.26 -22.66 -2.63
CA LEU A 286 -3.62 -23.81 -3.26
C LEU A 286 -2.45 -24.29 -2.40
N ARG A 287 -2.30 -25.61 -2.25
CA ARG A 287 -1.11 -26.19 -1.62
C ARG A 287 0.05 -26.20 -2.59
N ARG A 288 1.21 -25.69 -2.18
CA ARG A 288 2.43 -25.67 -3.00
C ARG A 288 2.95 -27.07 -3.31
N SER A 289 2.75 -28.03 -2.42
CA SER A 289 3.30 -29.39 -2.55
C SER A 289 2.72 -30.20 -3.72
N ASP A 290 1.44 -30.02 -4.02
CA ASP A 290 0.73 -30.80 -5.04
C ASP A 290 -0.16 -29.97 -5.97
N GLY A 291 -0.17 -28.65 -5.81
CA GLY A 291 -0.94 -27.71 -6.62
C GLY A 291 -2.46 -27.82 -6.43
N LYS A 292 -2.94 -28.65 -5.51
CA LYS A 292 -4.38 -28.83 -5.30
C LYS A 292 -4.96 -27.67 -4.51
N VAL A 293 -6.17 -27.26 -4.89
CA VAL A 293 -6.99 -26.31 -4.12
C VAL A 293 -7.30 -26.94 -2.76
N ALA A 294 -6.85 -26.29 -1.68
CA ALA A 294 -7.13 -26.65 -0.30
C ALA A 294 -8.53 -26.19 0.14
N GLY A 295 -8.99 -25.07 -0.42
CA GLY A 295 -10.27 -24.48 -0.10
C GLY A 295 -10.55 -23.24 -0.93
N THR A 296 -11.82 -22.87 -1.01
CA THR A 296 -12.32 -21.75 -1.79
C THR A 296 -13.46 -21.07 -1.05
N VAL A 297 -13.57 -19.76 -1.22
CA VAL A 297 -14.66 -18.91 -0.76
C VAL A 297 -15.09 -18.02 -1.92
N ASP A 298 -16.40 -17.92 -2.14
CA ASP A 298 -17.00 -17.00 -3.11
C ASP A 298 -17.68 -15.84 -2.37
N LEU A 299 -17.40 -14.61 -2.80
CA LEU A 299 -17.93 -13.36 -2.27
C LEU A 299 -18.75 -12.67 -3.34
N THR A 300 -20.06 -12.61 -3.14
CA THR A 300 -20.98 -11.86 -4.01
C THR A 300 -21.02 -10.39 -3.63
N GLY A 301 -21.19 -9.50 -4.61
CA GLY A 301 -21.32 -8.06 -4.35
C GLY A 301 -19.99 -7.33 -4.10
N ILE A 302 -18.86 -8.01 -4.34
CA ILE A 302 -17.52 -7.42 -4.39
C ILE A 302 -17.02 -7.58 -5.82
N ASP A 303 -16.56 -6.49 -6.44
CA ASP A 303 -16.18 -6.41 -7.87
C ASP A 303 -14.67 -6.54 -8.11
N GLY A 304 -13.89 -6.55 -7.04
CA GLY A 304 -12.45 -6.70 -7.10
C GLY A 304 -11.79 -6.79 -5.73
N ALA A 305 -10.47 -6.74 -5.69
CA ALA A 305 -9.70 -6.62 -4.46
C ALA A 305 -8.53 -5.66 -4.63
N THR A 306 -8.50 -4.63 -3.78
CA THR A 306 -7.40 -3.69 -3.66
C THR A 306 -6.38 -4.13 -2.61
N GLY A 307 -6.76 -5.03 -1.70
CA GLY A 307 -5.86 -5.55 -0.66
C GLY A 307 -6.16 -7.00 -0.31
N LEU A 308 -5.10 -7.70 0.12
CA LEU A 308 -5.15 -9.05 0.66
C LEU A 308 -4.08 -9.15 1.76
N HIS A 309 -4.52 -9.24 3.01
CA HIS A 309 -3.64 -9.25 4.18
C HIS A 309 -3.91 -10.47 5.04
N GLN A 310 -2.86 -11.16 5.48
CA GLN A 310 -3.02 -12.20 6.48
C GLN A 310 -3.36 -11.55 7.83
N VAL A 311 -4.39 -12.06 8.50
CA VAL A 311 -4.89 -11.59 9.80
C VAL A 311 -5.09 -12.77 10.74
N THR A 312 -5.33 -12.50 12.03
CA THR A 312 -5.45 -13.54 13.07
C THR A 312 -6.45 -14.65 12.72
N LYS A 313 -7.52 -14.32 11.97
CA LYS A 313 -8.61 -15.25 11.58
C LYS A 313 -8.68 -15.51 10.08
N GLY A 314 -7.54 -15.62 9.40
CA GLY A 314 -7.45 -15.97 7.99
C GLY A 314 -6.93 -14.81 7.15
N TRP A 315 -7.72 -14.37 6.18
CA TRP A 315 -7.34 -13.30 5.26
C TRP A 315 -8.34 -12.15 5.33
N LEU A 316 -7.84 -10.93 5.35
CA LEU A 316 -8.61 -9.72 5.16
C LEU A 316 -8.49 -9.30 3.69
N LEU A 317 -9.61 -9.35 2.99
CA LEU A 317 -9.78 -8.77 1.67
C LEU A 317 -10.33 -7.35 1.81
N THR A 318 -9.83 -6.40 1.03
CA THR A 318 -10.38 -5.04 0.96
C THR A 318 -10.69 -4.65 -0.47
N SER A 319 -11.82 -3.97 -0.69
CA SER A 319 -12.22 -3.45 -2.01
C SER A 319 -13.22 -2.31 -1.88
N GLY A 320 -12.97 -1.20 -2.59
CA GLY A 320 -13.86 -0.03 -2.56
C GLY A 320 -14.15 0.43 -1.13
N GLY A 321 -15.43 0.48 -0.73
CA GLY A 321 -15.83 0.77 0.66
C GLY A 321 -16.11 -0.48 1.53
N THR A 322 -15.56 -1.64 1.18
CA THR A 322 -15.89 -2.93 1.81
C THR A 322 -14.64 -3.71 2.21
N ALA A 323 -14.76 -4.47 3.29
CA ALA A 323 -13.80 -5.49 3.68
C ALA A 323 -14.50 -6.84 3.88
N ALA A 324 -13.74 -7.92 3.76
CA ALA A 324 -14.19 -9.27 4.07
C ALA A 324 -13.11 -10.05 4.81
N VAL A 325 -13.47 -10.67 5.93
CA VAL A 325 -12.62 -11.72 6.53
C VAL A 325 -13.00 -13.04 5.90
N VAL A 326 -12.03 -13.70 5.29
CA VAL A 326 -12.23 -14.98 4.59
C VAL A 326 -11.28 -16.05 5.12
N SER A 327 -11.79 -17.27 5.16
CA SER A 327 -11.03 -18.47 5.50
C SER A 327 -11.34 -19.54 4.45
N PRO A 328 -10.64 -19.54 3.29
CA PRO A 328 -10.90 -20.44 2.18
C PRO A 328 -10.96 -21.91 2.58
N GLU A 329 -10.12 -22.33 3.53
CA GLU A 329 -10.01 -23.70 4.03
C GLU A 329 -11.26 -24.17 4.78
N THR A 330 -12.02 -23.23 5.35
CA THR A 330 -13.28 -23.51 6.07
C THR A 330 -14.53 -23.10 5.29
N GLY A 331 -14.36 -22.48 4.13
CA GLY A 331 -15.47 -21.93 3.34
C GLY A 331 -16.19 -20.74 3.98
N LYS A 332 -15.62 -20.12 5.03
CA LYS A 332 -16.26 -19.02 5.76
C LYS A 332 -15.84 -17.67 5.23
N ALA A 333 -16.82 -16.77 5.16
CA ALA A 333 -16.64 -15.38 4.80
C ALA A 333 -17.62 -14.49 5.54
N GLU A 334 -17.16 -13.31 5.96
CA GLU A 334 -18.01 -12.28 6.52
C GLU A 334 -17.56 -10.92 6.02
N THR A 335 -18.50 -10.17 5.45
CA THR A 335 -18.26 -8.84 4.89
C THR A 335 -18.69 -7.75 5.88
N PHE A 336 -18.04 -6.60 5.79
CA PHE A 336 -18.40 -5.40 6.55
C PHE A 336 -17.95 -4.15 5.81
N THR A 337 -18.60 -3.04 6.10
CA THR A 337 -18.34 -1.75 5.44
C THR A 337 -17.13 -1.05 6.07
N LEU A 338 -16.32 -0.44 5.22
CA LEU A 338 -15.25 0.47 5.63
C LEU A 338 -15.73 1.92 5.50
N PRO A 339 -15.25 2.83 6.36
CA PRO A 339 -15.45 4.26 6.16
C PRO A 339 -14.85 4.73 4.84
N GLY A 340 -15.69 5.37 4.01
CA GLY A 340 -15.26 5.98 2.74
C GLY A 340 -14.99 5.00 1.60
N GLN A 341 -14.30 5.48 0.56
CA GLN A 341 -13.83 4.68 -0.56
C GLN A 341 -12.31 4.53 -0.52
N LEU A 342 -11.82 3.29 -0.58
CA LEU A 342 -10.39 3.03 -0.63
C LEU A 342 -9.74 3.74 -1.83
N LEU A 343 -8.55 4.28 -1.59
CA LEU A 343 -7.73 4.81 -2.66
C LEU A 343 -7.18 3.65 -3.52
N SER A 344 -7.07 3.88 -4.83
CA SER A 344 -6.40 2.92 -5.71
C SER A 344 -4.92 2.83 -5.31
N ALA A 345 -4.45 1.60 -5.11
CA ALA A 345 -3.03 1.31 -5.12
C ALA A 345 -2.63 1.14 -6.59
N ASP A 346 -2.39 2.25 -7.27
CA ASP A 346 -1.85 2.27 -8.64
C ASP A 346 -0.33 2.10 -8.61
#